data_AF-A0A840VII2-F1
#
_entry.id   AF-A0A840VII2-F1
#
_cell.length_a   1.000
_cell.length_b   1.000
_cell.length_c   1.000
_cell.angle_alpha   90.00
_cell.angle_beta   90.00
_cell.angle_gamma   90.00
#
_symmetry.space_group_name_H-M   'P 1'
#
loop_
_entity.id
_entity.type
_entity.pdbx_description
1 polymer ?
#
loop_
_entity_poly.entity_id
_entity_poly.type
_entity_poly.pdbx_seq_one_letter_code
_entity_poly.pdbx_strand_id
1 'polypeptide(L)'
;MSARPRIGNLSGESRGVSYGVIFGVWAEVLIFCQLHDLYLAPIAPEHFTEYHPPLWGIENWRLLAAAWAFRASIGPGIPLGILALFLGRTGSRPPVPVKTILLGVWPALALTELAGLIAGAWSWFFKKPVYPEFLYPELTRELMTTQSIQLTCYLAGTLAGIGYLLWLKRRRDLLSRP
;
A
#
# COMPACT_ATOMS: atom_id res chain seq x y z
N MET A 1 -33.84 3.22 27.39
CA MET A 1 -33.52 4.24 26.35
C MET A 1 -32.19 3.85 25.70
N SER A 2 -32.23 3.35 24.47
CA SER A 2 -31.03 2.99 23.71
C SER A 2 -30.35 4.27 23.21
N ALA A 3 -29.14 4.56 23.73
CA ALA A 3 -28.35 5.69 23.26
C ALA A 3 -27.93 5.40 21.82
N ARG A 4 -28.46 6.18 20.86
CA ARG A 4 -28.01 6.12 19.47
C ARG A 4 -26.48 6.31 19.46
N PRO A 5 -25.70 5.45 18.79
CA PRO A 5 -24.27 5.65 18.67
C PRO A 5 -24.03 7.02 18.04
N ARG A 6 -23.41 7.93 18.79
CA ARG A 6 -22.95 9.20 18.22
C ARG A 6 -21.87 8.85 17.21
N ILE A 7 -22.22 8.89 15.93
CA ILE A 7 -21.23 8.89 14.85
C ILE A 7 -20.27 10.04 15.18
N GLY A 8 -19.01 9.70 15.46
CA GLY A 8 -18.02 10.65 15.93
C GLY A 8 -17.91 11.82 14.94
N ASN A 9 -18.19 13.04 15.42
CA ASN A 9 -18.19 14.21 14.56
C ASN A 9 -16.73 14.52 14.17
N LEU A 10 -16.36 14.29 12.91
CA LEU A 10 -15.10 14.80 12.34
C LEU A 10 -15.04 16.34 12.37
N SER A 11 -16.17 17.00 12.64
CA SER A 11 -16.30 18.46 12.71
C SER A 11 -15.37 19.14 13.71
N GLY A 12 -14.81 18.42 14.68
CA GLY A 12 -13.85 18.95 15.65
C GLY A 12 -12.39 18.87 15.21
N GLU A 13 -12.06 18.10 14.17
CA GLU A 13 -10.71 17.97 13.66
C GLU A 13 -10.39 19.07 12.63
N SER A 14 -9.18 19.60 12.67
CA SER A 14 -8.77 20.57 11.66
C SER A 14 -8.62 19.88 10.30
N ARG A 15 -8.96 20.59 9.22
CA ARG A 15 -8.77 20.10 7.85
C ARG A 15 -7.31 19.73 7.58
N GLY A 16 -6.37 20.51 8.12
CA GLY A 16 -4.93 20.25 7.99
C GLY A 16 -4.51 18.91 8.58
N VAL A 17 -5.07 18.52 9.73
CA VAL A 17 -4.80 17.20 10.32
C VAL A 17 -5.40 16.08 9.48
N SER A 18 -6.63 16.26 9.00
CA SER A 18 -7.31 15.27 8.15
C SER A 18 -6.53 15.03 6.85
N TYR A 19 -6.13 16.11 6.18
CA TYR A 19 -5.30 16.06 4.97
C TYR A 19 -3.91 15.48 5.27
N GLY A 20 -3.29 15.87 6.39
CA GLY A 20 -1.99 15.35 6.80
C GLY A 20 -2.00 13.84 7.00
N VAL A 21 -3.07 13.26 7.54
CA VAL A 21 -3.20 11.80 7.65
C VAL A 21 -3.46 11.17 6.29
N ILE A 22 -4.48 11.61 5.55
CA ILE A 22 -4.89 10.94 4.30
C ILE A 22 -3.77 11.02 3.26
N PHE A 23 -3.28 12.22 2.97
CA PHE A 23 -2.25 12.43 1.97
C PHE A 23 -0.86 12.04 2.47
N GLY A 24 -0.62 12.05 3.79
CA GLY A 24 0.63 11.53 4.36
C GLY A 24 0.76 10.02 4.15
N VAL A 25 -0.29 9.25 4.46
CA VAL A 25 -0.32 7.80 4.20
C VAL A 25 -0.21 7.52 2.70
N TRP A 26 -0.94 8.26 1.86
CA TRP A 26 -0.80 8.12 0.41
C TRP A 26 0.61 8.44 -0.10
N ALA A 27 1.25 9.48 0.42
CA ALA A 27 2.63 9.82 0.03
C ALA A 27 3.63 8.73 0.40
N GLU A 28 3.48 8.09 1.58
CA GLU A 28 4.31 6.95 1.97
C GLU A 28 4.11 5.74 1.02
N VAL A 29 2.86 5.45 0.66
CA VAL A 29 2.53 4.39 -0.31
C VAL A 29 3.06 4.73 -1.70
N LEU A 30 2.98 6.00 -2.13
CA LEU A 30 3.54 6.48 -3.40
C LEU A 30 5.05 6.28 -3.45
N ILE A 31 5.76 6.67 -2.38
CA ILE A 31 7.21 6.48 -2.29
C ILE A 31 7.54 4.98 -2.37
N PHE A 32 6.79 4.14 -1.67
CA PHE A 32 6.93 2.68 -1.78
C PHE A 32 6.74 2.19 -3.21
N CYS A 33 5.62 2.51 -3.87
CA CYS A 33 5.37 2.10 -5.26
C CYS A 33 6.47 2.60 -6.21
N GLN A 34 6.96 3.82 -6.01
CA GLN A 34 8.00 4.40 -6.84
C GLN A 34 9.32 3.64 -6.70
N LEU A 35 9.73 3.32 -5.47
CA LEU A 35 10.95 2.56 -5.20
C LEU A 35 10.82 1.12 -5.71
N HIS A 36 9.65 0.51 -5.51
CA HIS A 36 9.30 -0.82 -5.97
C HIS A 36 9.45 -0.94 -7.50
N ASP A 37 8.77 -0.06 -8.23
CA ASP A 37 8.76 -0.10 -9.69
C ASP A 37 10.12 0.27 -10.30
N LEU A 38 10.91 1.13 -9.64
CA LEU A 38 12.23 1.55 -10.13
C LEU A 38 13.23 0.39 -10.24
N TYR A 39 13.15 -0.62 -9.37
CA TYR A 39 14.03 -1.80 -9.47
C TYR A 39 13.40 -2.93 -10.29
N LEU A 40 12.07 -3.01 -10.39
CA LEU A 40 11.40 -4.01 -11.23
C LEU A 40 11.48 -3.70 -12.71
N ALA A 41 11.32 -2.43 -13.09
CA ALA A 41 11.24 -2.03 -14.48
C ALA A 41 12.49 -2.37 -15.34
N PRO A 42 13.74 -2.31 -14.81
CA PRO A 42 14.90 -2.82 -15.54
C PRO A 42 14.96 -4.34 -15.67
N ILE A 43 14.27 -5.11 -14.81
CA ILE A 43 14.28 -6.57 -14.83
C ILE A 43 13.37 -7.09 -15.94
N ALA A 44 12.16 -6.56 -16.05
CA ALA A 44 11.19 -6.90 -17.10
C ALA A 44 10.52 -5.61 -17.64
N PRO A 45 11.16 -4.85 -18.54
CA PRO A 45 10.56 -3.65 -19.13
C PRO A 45 9.19 -3.90 -19.76
N GLU A 46 9.01 -5.09 -20.36
CA GLU A 46 7.77 -5.56 -20.96
C GLU A 46 6.60 -5.63 -19.95
N HIS A 47 6.88 -5.82 -18.66
CA HIS A 47 5.87 -5.68 -17.60
C HIS A 47 5.17 -4.33 -17.67
N PHE A 48 5.88 -3.25 -17.96
CA PHE A 48 5.33 -1.90 -18.02
C PHE A 48 4.86 -1.51 -19.42
N THR A 49 5.46 -2.03 -20.49
CA THR A 49 5.14 -1.61 -21.86
C THR A 49 4.08 -2.48 -22.54
N GLU A 50 3.91 -3.73 -22.12
CA GLU A 50 2.97 -4.68 -22.77
C GLU A 50 1.80 -5.03 -21.85
N TYR A 51 2.07 -5.26 -20.57
CA TYR A 51 1.03 -5.64 -19.60
C TYR A 51 0.29 -4.46 -18.98
N HIS A 52 0.68 -3.24 -19.35
CA HIS A 52 0.01 -2.02 -18.93
C HIS A 52 -0.27 -1.12 -20.14
N PRO A 53 -1.48 -0.53 -20.25
CA PRO A 53 -1.72 0.46 -21.28
C PRO A 53 -0.81 1.67 -21.08
N PRO A 54 -0.29 2.28 -22.16
CA PRO A 54 0.53 3.48 -22.04
C PRO A 54 -0.25 4.59 -21.34
N LEU A 55 0.36 5.20 -20.33
CA LEU A 55 -0.21 6.33 -19.63
C LEU A 55 0.25 7.61 -20.32
N TRP A 56 -0.71 8.45 -20.73
CA TRP A 56 -0.45 9.79 -21.27
C TRP A 56 0.53 9.82 -22.46
N GLY A 57 0.58 8.74 -23.25
CA GLY A 57 1.50 8.63 -24.39
C GLY A 57 2.97 8.45 -24.01
N ILE A 58 3.27 8.05 -22.77
CA ILE A 58 4.64 7.78 -22.32
C ILE A 58 5.11 6.43 -22.87
N GLU A 59 6.20 6.45 -23.65
CA GLU A 59 6.84 5.26 -24.21
C GLU A 59 8.10 4.83 -23.43
N ASN A 60 8.73 5.77 -22.73
CA ASN A 60 9.93 5.46 -21.94
C ASN A 60 9.54 4.64 -20.70
N TRP A 61 10.04 3.41 -20.59
CA TRP A 61 9.67 2.48 -19.51
C TRP A 61 9.96 3.03 -18.10
N ARG A 62 11.00 3.85 -17.89
CA ARG A 62 11.29 4.45 -16.57
C ARG A 62 10.24 5.47 -16.17
N LEU A 63 9.87 6.33 -17.13
CA LEU A 63 8.83 7.33 -16.91
C LEU A 63 7.45 6.66 -16.78
N LEU A 64 7.21 5.58 -17.53
CA LEU A 64 5.98 4.80 -17.46
C LEU A 64 5.86 4.08 -16.12
N ALA A 65 6.95 3.51 -15.60
CA ALA A 65 7.01 2.95 -14.25
C ALA A 65 6.68 3.99 -13.18
N ALA A 66 7.23 5.21 -13.26
CA ALA A 66 6.86 6.29 -12.35
C ALA A 66 5.39 6.74 -12.46
N ALA A 67 4.86 6.80 -13.68
CA ALA A 67 3.45 7.12 -13.92
C ALA A 67 2.51 6.04 -13.33
N TRP A 68 2.88 4.77 -13.47
CA TRP A 68 2.14 3.66 -12.88
C TRP A 68 2.27 3.62 -11.37
N ALA A 69 3.44 3.86 -10.79
CA ALA A 69 3.61 4.00 -9.34
C ALA A 69 2.66 5.05 -8.76
N PHE A 70 2.56 6.21 -9.42
CA PHE A 70 1.60 7.25 -9.05
C PHE A 70 0.15 6.74 -9.10
N ARG A 71 -0.28 6.20 -10.24
CA ARG A 71 -1.65 5.70 -10.42
C ARG A 71 -1.99 4.58 -9.45
N ALA A 72 -1.09 3.62 -9.28
CA ALA A 72 -1.25 2.45 -8.44
C ALA A 72 -1.33 2.82 -6.96
N SER A 73 -0.57 3.83 -6.50
CA SER A 73 -0.56 4.26 -5.10
C SER A 73 -1.88 4.85 -4.60
N ILE A 74 -2.70 5.43 -5.50
CA ILE A 74 -3.98 6.06 -5.16
C ILE A 74 -4.95 5.02 -4.57
N GLY A 75 -5.02 3.85 -5.21
CA GLY A 75 -5.95 2.77 -4.86
C GLY A 75 -5.82 2.29 -3.42
N PRO A 76 -4.64 1.88 -2.93
CA PRO A 76 -4.44 1.50 -1.54
C PRO A 76 -4.19 2.70 -0.62
N GLY A 77 -3.45 3.72 -1.06
CA GLY A 77 -2.97 4.80 -0.19
C GLY A 77 -4.08 5.70 0.34
N ILE A 78 -4.98 6.19 -0.53
CA ILE A 78 -6.06 7.10 -0.12
C ILE A 78 -7.09 6.39 0.78
N PRO A 79 -7.64 5.22 0.41
CA PRO A 79 -8.54 4.48 1.29
C PRO A 79 -7.91 4.10 2.63
N LEU A 80 -6.64 3.65 2.65
CA LEU A 80 -5.94 3.34 3.89
C LEU A 80 -5.81 4.60 4.77
N GLY A 81 -5.45 5.74 4.19
CA GLY A 81 -5.38 7.02 4.90
C GLY A 81 -6.73 7.48 5.47
N ILE A 82 -7.81 7.31 4.72
CA ILE A 82 -9.18 7.58 5.20
C ILE A 82 -9.53 6.68 6.38
N LEU A 83 -9.31 5.37 6.25
CA LEU A 83 -9.60 4.41 7.33
C LEU A 83 -8.74 4.68 8.58
N ALA A 84 -7.47 5.04 8.39
CA ALA A 84 -6.57 5.40 9.47
C ALA A 84 -7.04 6.68 10.20
N LEU A 85 -7.50 7.69 9.46
CA LEU A 85 -8.11 8.90 10.04
C LEU A 85 -9.33 8.54 10.90
N PHE A 86 -10.26 7.74 10.35
CA PHE A 86 -11.45 7.33 11.06
C PHE A 86 -11.13 6.55 12.33
N LEU A 87 -10.33 5.48 12.22
CA LEU A 87 -9.99 4.64 13.37
C LEU A 87 -9.12 5.38 14.40
N GLY A 88 -8.17 6.19 13.95
CA GLY A 88 -7.21 6.87 14.82
C GLY A 88 -7.77 8.10 15.53
N ARG A 89 -8.75 8.81 14.94
CA ARG A 89 -9.08 10.18 15.40
C ARG A 89 -10.57 10.47 15.62
N THR A 90 -11.52 9.68 15.12
CA THR A 90 -12.96 10.03 15.23
C THR A 90 -13.63 9.59 16.53
N GLY A 91 -14.54 10.38 17.08
CA GLY A 91 -15.30 10.04 18.29
C GLY A 91 -14.68 10.60 19.57
N SER A 92 -15.13 10.11 20.73
CA SER A 92 -14.79 10.69 22.04
C SER A 92 -13.49 10.18 22.66
N ARG A 93 -12.87 9.14 22.08
CA ARG A 93 -11.59 8.61 22.59
C ARG A 93 -10.44 9.54 22.22
N PRO A 94 -9.38 9.64 23.06
CA PRO A 94 -8.18 10.40 22.73
C PRO A 94 -7.67 10.09 21.31
N PRO A 95 -7.38 11.12 20.51
CA PRO A 95 -6.93 10.93 19.13
C PRO A 95 -5.48 10.42 19.12
N VAL A 96 -5.18 9.47 18.25
CA VAL A 96 -3.80 9.01 18.03
C VAL A 96 -3.00 10.13 17.35
N PRO A 97 -1.79 10.46 17.82
CA PRO A 97 -0.96 11.47 17.18
C PRO A 97 -0.69 11.16 15.71
N VAL A 98 -0.74 12.18 14.84
CA VAL A 98 -0.51 12.01 13.39
C VAL A 98 0.83 11.34 13.11
N LYS A 99 1.90 11.76 13.82
CA LYS A 99 3.22 11.13 13.71
C LYS A 99 3.19 9.62 13.97
N THR A 100 2.42 9.18 14.96
CA THR A 100 2.26 7.75 15.28
C THR A 100 1.50 6.99 14.19
N ILE A 101 0.48 7.64 13.59
CA ILE A 101 -0.27 7.08 12.46
C ILE A 101 0.67 6.84 11.28
N LEU A 102 1.44 7.86 10.87
CA LEU A 102 2.36 7.78 9.73
C LEU A 102 3.51 6.79 9.98
N LEU A 103 4.20 6.88 11.13
CA LEU A 103 5.28 5.94 11.45
C LEU A 103 4.82 4.47 11.53
N GLY A 104 3.53 4.23 11.80
CA GLY A 104 2.98 2.88 11.82
C GLY A 104 2.81 2.24 10.44
N VAL A 105 2.83 3.01 9.35
CA VAL A 105 2.68 2.51 7.98
C VAL A 105 3.95 1.82 7.50
N TRP A 106 5.13 2.35 7.87
CA TRP A 106 6.43 1.85 7.43
C TRP A 106 6.66 0.35 7.67
N PRO A 107 6.35 -0.22 8.85
CA PRO A 107 6.43 -1.67 9.03
C PRO A 107 5.54 -2.47 8.07
N ALA A 108 4.35 -1.96 7.75
CA ALA A 108 3.45 -2.65 6.81
C ALA A 108 4.02 -2.65 5.38
N LEU A 109 4.58 -1.52 4.93
CA LEU A 109 5.26 -1.41 3.64
C LEU A 109 6.50 -2.30 3.58
N ALA A 110 7.33 -2.30 4.62
CA ALA A 110 8.53 -3.13 4.70
C ALA A 110 8.20 -4.63 4.68
N LEU A 111 7.17 -5.06 5.41
CA LEU A 111 6.70 -6.45 5.38
C LEU A 111 6.16 -6.85 4.00
N THR A 112 5.47 -5.93 3.32
CA THR A 112 4.95 -6.14 1.97
C THR A 112 6.10 -6.37 0.99
N GLU A 113 7.09 -5.49 0.99
CA GLU A 113 8.26 -5.58 0.13
C GLU A 113 9.05 -6.85 0.40
N LEU A 114 9.30 -7.15 1.68
CA LEU A 114 10.04 -8.35 2.06
C LEU A 114 9.35 -9.63 1.56
N ALA A 115 8.02 -9.71 1.69
CA ALA A 115 7.25 -10.83 1.15
C ALA A 115 7.37 -10.93 -0.37
N GLY A 116 7.25 -9.80 -1.08
CA GLY A 116 7.46 -9.72 -2.52
C GLY A 116 8.84 -10.23 -2.94
N LEU A 117 9.90 -9.71 -2.32
CA LEU A 117 11.28 -10.10 -2.61
C LEU A 117 11.54 -11.59 -2.34
N ILE A 118 10.96 -12.16 -1.27
CA ILE A 118 11.05 -13.60 -0.99
C ILE A 118 10.38 -14.41 -2.12
N ALA A 119 9.20 -13.98 -2.58
CA ALA A 119 8.51 -14.62 -3.71
C ALA A 119 9.30 -14.49 -5.03
N GLY A 120 9.89 -13.32 -5.27
CA GLY A 120 10.76 -13.08 -6.42
C GLY A 120 12.00 -13.95 -6.43
N ALA A 121 12.67 -14.06 -5.28
CA ALA A 121 13.83 -14.92 -5.10
C ALA A 121 13.44 -16.40 -5.31
N TRP A 122 12.31 -16.84 -4.74
CA TRP A 122 11.77 -18.18 -4.99
C TRP A 122 11.59 -18.44 -6.50
N SER A 123 10.89 -17.54 -7.20
CA SER A 123 10.67 -17.66 -8.64
C SER A 123 11.98 -17.70 -9.42
N TRP A 124 12.95 -16.86 -9.07
CA TRP A 124 14.25 -16.78 -9.73
C TRP A 124 15.05 -18.09 -9.64
N PHE A 125 15.14 -18.65 -8.44
CA PHE A 125 15.93 -19.86 -8.16
C PHE A 125 15.24 -21.14 -8.64
N PHE A 126 13.93 -21.27 -8.41
CA PHE A 126 13.19 -22.49 -8.74
C PHE A 126 12.57 -22.48 -10.14
N LYS A 127 12.61 -21.35 -10.86
CA LYS A 127 12.03 -21.18 -12.20
C LYS A 127 10.54 -21.54 -12.23
N LYS A 128 9.82 -21.14 -11.19
CA LYS A 128 8.39 -21.41 -11.02
C LYS A 128 7.69 -20.17 -10.47
N PRO A 129 6.55 -19.76 -11.04
CA PRO A 129 5.79 -18.65 -10.50
C PRO A 129 5.16 -19.04 -9.15
N VAL A 130 4.94 -18.04 -8.29
CA VAL A 130 4.12 -18.21 -7.07
C VAL A 130 2.61 -18.05 -7.34
N TYR A 131 2.26 -17.77 -8.59
CA TYR A 131 0.91 -17.54 -9.07
C TYR A 131 0.50 -18.63 -10.08
N PRO A 132 -0.81 -18.83 -10.31
CA PRO A 132 -1.28 -19.75 -11.34
C PRO A 132 -0.87 -19.30 -12.75
N GLU A 133 -0.22 -20.18 -13.51
CA GLU A 133 0.32 -19.89 -14.86
C GLU A 133 -0.72 -19.39 -15.86
N PHE A 134 -2.00 -19.73 -15.69
CA PHE A 134 -3.06 -19.25 -16.58
C PHE A 134 -3.32 -17.74 -16.50
N LEU A 135 -2.86 -17.06 -15.43
CA LEU A 135 -2.97 -15.61 -15.29
C LEU A 135 -1.94 -14.86 -16.15
N TYR A 136 -0.72 -15.42 -16.23
CA TYR A 136 0.38 -14.89 -17.03
C TYR A 136 1.07 -16.06 -17.73
N PRO A 137 0.66 -16.38 -18.97
CA PRO A 137 1.16 -17.56 -19.68
C PRO A 137 2.59 -17.38 -20.19
N GLU A 138 3.10 -16.15 -20.21
CA GLU A 138 4.49 -15.89 -20.54
C GLU A 138 5.39 -16.15 -19.31
N LEU A 139 6.26 -17.16 -19.45
CA LEU A 139 7.08 -17.69 -18.37
C LEU A 139 8.58 -17.39 -18.57
N THR A 140 8.91 -16.23 -19.14
CA THR A 140 10.31 -15.75 -19.07
C THR A 140 10.69 -15.58 -17.60
N ARG A 141 11.97 -15.83 -17.28
CA ARG A 141 12.42 -15.81 -15.88
C ARG A 141 12.16 -14.45 -15.23
N GLU A 142 12.43 -13.40 -15.99
CA GLU A 142 12.29 -12.01 -15.65
C GLU A 142 10.81 -11.66 -15.34
N LEU A 143 9.88 -12.00 -16.25
CA LEU A 143 8.45 -11.79 -16.02
C LEU A 143 7.93 -12.62 -14.85
N MET A 144 8.29 -13.90 -14.77
CA MET A 144 7.86 -14.74 -13.64
C MET A 144 8.30 -14.15 -12.30
N THR A 145 9.55 -13.68 -12.22
CA THR A 145 10.07 -13.06 -11.00
C THR A 145 9.38 -11.75 -10.68
N THR A 146 9.24 -10.84 -11.65
CA THR A 146 8.58 -9.53 -11.42
C THR A 146 7.08 -9.69 -11.09
N GLN A 147 6.35 -10.56 -11.79
CA GLN A 147 4.94 -10.85 -11.49
C GLN A 147 4.76 -11.56 -10.14
N SER A 148 5.69 -12.46 -9.77
CA SER A 148 5.66 -13.10 -8.45
C SER A 148 5.85 -12.09 -7.32
N ILE A 149 6.74 -11.11 -7.50
CA ILE A 149 6.91 -9.99 -6.58
C ILE A 149 5.61 -9.18 -6.51
N GLN A 150 5.12 -8.70 -7.66
CA GLN A 150 3.97 -7.80 -7.76
C GLN A 150 2.70 -8.39 -7.12
N LEU A 151 2.33 -9.60 -7.50
CA LEU A 151 1.13 -10.27 -7.00
C LEU A 151 1.23 -10.58 -5.51
N THR A 152 2.42 -10.96 -5.04
CA THR A 152 2.66 -11.17 -3.61
C THR A 152 2.53 -9.86 -2.84
N CYS A 153 3.06 -8.74 -3.37
CA CYS A 153 2.91 -7.42 -2.76
C CYS A 153 1.44 -6.98 -2.68
N TYR A 154 0.59 -7.31 -3.65
CA TYR A 154 -0.85 -7.02 -3.55
C TYR A 154 -1.52 -7.74 -2.38
N LEU A 155 -1.26 -9.05 -2.23
CA LEU A 155 -1.82 -9.84 -1.12
C LEU A 155 -1.21 -9.41 0.23
N ALA A 156 0.12 -9.36 0.31
CA ALA A 156 0.84 -8.99 1.52
C ALA A 156 0.50 -7.56 1.96
N GLY A 157 0.43 -6.61 1.04
CA GLY A 157 0.04 -5.23 1.31
C GLY A 157 -1.38 -5.10 1.84
N THR A 158 -2.31 -5.87 1.30
CA THR A 158 -3.69 -5.94 1.82
C THR A 158 -3.70 -6.44 3.26
N LEU A 159 -3.03 -7.55 3.54
CA LEU A 159 -2.97 -8.15 4.88
C LEU A 159 -2.23 -7.25 5.89
N ALA A 160 -1.11 -6.66 5.47
CA ALA A 160 -0.32 -5.74 6.29
C ALA A 160 -1.09 -4.44 6.58
N GLY A 161 -1.85 -3.92 5.61
CA GLY A 161 -2.75 -2.78 5.80
C GLY A 161 -3.85 -3.08 6.82
N ILE A 162 -4.49 -4.25 6.75
CA ILE A 162 -5.45 -4.71 7.76
C ILE A 162 -4.77 -4.79 9.13
N GLY A 163 -3.59 -5.41 9.21
CA GLY A 163 -2.80 -5.50 10.44
C GLY A 163 -2.47 -4.14 11.05
N TYR A 164 -2.09 -3.17 10.21
CA TYR A 164 -1.85 -1.79 10.61
C TYR A 164 -3.11 -1.12 11.18
N LEU A 165 -4.27 -1.27 10.53
CA LEU A 165 -5.53 -0.70 11.03
C LEU A 165 -5.95 -1.31 12.37
N LEU A 166 -5.77 -2.62 12.55
CA LEU A 166 -6.02 -3.31 13.82
C LEU A 166 -5.05 -2.82 14.92
N TRP A 167 -3.77 -2.66 14.59
CA TRP A 167 -2.77 -2.09 15.49
C TRP A 167 -3.15 -0.66 15.89
N LEU A 168 -3.56 0.18 14.95
CA LEU A 168 -3.95 1.57 15.19
C LEU A 168 -5.16 1.64 16.13
N LYS A 169 -6.18 0.81 15.88
CA LYS A 169 -7.33 0.68 16.78
C LYS A 169 -6.89 0.28 18.19
N ARG A 170 -6.04 -0.73 18.33
CA ARG A 170 -5.52 -1.18 19.63
C ARG A 170 -4.73 -0.08 20.33
N ARG A 171 -3.90 0.66 19.61
CA ARG A 171 -3.16 1.81 20.15
C ARG A 171 -4.09 2.87 20.70
N ARG A 172 -5.16 3.17 19.97
CA ARG A 172 -6.17 4.11 20.45
C ARG A 172 -6.90 3.62 21.70
N ASP A 173 -7.24 2.34 21.76
CA ASP A 173 -7.89 1.75 22.94
C ASP A 173 -6.98 1.82 24.17
N LEU A 174 -5.65 1.67 24.01
CA LEU A 174 -4.68 1.83 25.09
C LEU A 174 -4.58 3.26 25.62
N LEU A 175 -4.70 4.27 24.75
CA LEU A 175 -4.72 5.68 25.16
C LEU A 175 -5.96 6.07 25.99
N SER A 176 -7.01 5.24 25.95
CA SER A 176 -8.26 5.48 26.68
C SER A 176 -8.31 4.80 28.05
N ARG A 177 -7.27 4.04 28.42
CA ARG A 177 -7.19 3.40 29.73
C ARG A 177 -6.78 4.44 30.78
N PRO A 178 -7.42 4.46 31.96
CA PRO A 178 -7.09 5.38 33.04
C PRO A 178 -5.68 5.13 33.61
#